data_AF-A0A2S2R878-F1
#
_entry.id   AF-A0A2S2R878-F1
#
_cell.length_a   1.000
_cell.length_b   1.000
_cell.length_c   1.000
_cell.angle_alpha   90.00
_cell.angle_beta   90.00
_cell.angle_gamma   90.00
#
_symmetry.space_group_name_H-M   'P 1'
#
loop_
_entity.id
_entity.type
_entity.pdbx_description
1 polymer ?
#
loop_
_entity_poly.entity_id
_entity_poly.type
_entity_poly.pdbx_seq_one_letter_code
_entity_poly.pdbx_strand_id
1 'polypeptide(L)'
;MEEDQKRFIERGSHKGKGLAVFTSGGDSQGMNAAVRAVVRMAIYLGCKVFFIKEGYQGMVDGGDNIEEANWSSVSSIIHKGGTVIGSARCMDFKERTGRLSAACNLVKRGITNLVVIGGDGSLTGANLFRQEWSSLLDELLTTSRINKTEREKYAHLNIVGMVGSIDNDFCGTDMTIGTDSALHRIMDAIDAIVSTAYSHQRTFIMEVMGRHCGYVC
;
A
#
# COMPACT_ATOMS: atom_id res chain seq x y z
N MET A 1 40.28 7.79 -5.95
CA MET A 1 39.53 9.06 -5.88
C MET A 1 38.36 8.94 -6.85
N GLU A 2 37.34 8.18 -6.51
CA GLU A 2 36.16 8.01 -7.37
C GLU A 2 35.06 7.30 -6.55
N GLU A 3 34.32 8.04 -5.71
CA GLU A 3 33.11 7.52 -5.06
C GLU A 3 32.23 8.62 -4.44
N ASP A 4 32.09 9.77 -5.10
CA ASP A 4 31.17 10.84 -4.68
C ASP A 4 30.02 11.03 -5.71
N GLN A 5 29.60 9.94 -6.36
CA GLN A 5 28.51 9.96 -7.32
C GLN A 5 27.14 9.92 -6.64
N LYS A 6 26.56 11.12 -6.48
CA LYS A 6 25.13 11.47 -6.31
C LYS A 6 24.50 11.19 -4.94
N ARG A 7 24.78 12.07 -3.97
CA ARG A 7 23.95 12.27 -2.76
C ARG A 7 22.51 12.77 -3.05
N PHE A 8 22.23 13.23 -4.28
CA PHE A 8 20.93 13.82 -4.63
C PHE A 8 20.27 13.09 -5.79
N ILE A 9 18.98 12.77 -5.62
CA ILE A 9 18.17 12.15 -6.67
C ILE A 9 17.74 13.25 -7.66
N GLU A 10 18.18 13.11 -8.90
CA GLU A 10 17.89 14.06 -9.97
C GLU A 10 16.40 14.05 -10.34
N ARG A 11 15.84 15.24 -10.51
CA ARG A 11 14.48 15.43 -10.98
C ARG A 11 14.31 14.84 -12.38
N GLY A 12 13.24 14.07 -12.60
CA GLY A 12 12.95 13.49 -13.91
C GLY A 12 13.76 12.26 -14.31
N SER A 13 14.56 11.67 -13.41
CA SER A 13 15.41 10.50 -13.68
C SER A 13 14.65 9.23 -14.13
N HIS A 14 13.33 9.18 -13.92
CA HIS A 14 12.48 8.05 -14.25
C HIS A 14 11.30 8.43 -15.15
N LYS A 15 11.53 9.44 -16.03
CA LYS A 15 10.51 9.94 -16.96
C LYS A 15 9.84 8.82 -17.75
N GLY A 16 8.50 8.80 -17.71
CA GLY A 16 7.69 7.89 -18.51
C GLY A 16 7.49 6.48 -17.93
N LYS A 17 8.06 6.17 -16.76
CA LYS A 17 7.74 4.92 -16.03
C LYS A 17 6.36 5.03 -15.36
N GLY A 18 5.56 3.97 -15.43
CA GLY A 18 4.28 3.86 -14.73
C GLY A 18 4.44 3.26 -13.34
N LEU A 19 3.96 3.97 -12.32
CA LEU A 19 3.94 3.54 -10.92
C LEU A 19 2.51 3.58 -10.40
N ALA A 20 2.09 2.56 -9.65
CA ALA A 20 0.83 2.60 -8.94
C ALA A 20 1.03 2.41 -7.44
N VAL A 21 0.20 3.11 -6.65
CA VAL A 21 0.15 3.00 -5.20
C VAL A 21 -1.24 2.61 -4.75
N PHE A 22 -1.31 1.71 -3.77
CA PHE A 22 -2.58 1.25 -3.21
C PHE A 22 -2.45 0.86 -1.75
N THR A 23 -3.56 0.99 -1.03
CA THR A 23 -3.69 0.55 0.36
C THR A 23 -4.53 -0.72 0.43
N SER A 24 -4.08 -1.71 1.19
CA SER A 24 -4.79 -3.00 1.32
C SER A 24 -4.70 -3.55 2.74
N GLY A 25 -5.77 -4.18 3.21
CA GLY A 25 -5.89 -4.76 4.55
C GLY A 25 -6.66 -3.86 5.51
N GLY A 26 -6.42 -4.00 6.81
CA GLY A 26 -6.92 -3.03 7.80
C GLY A 26 -6.24 -1.69 7.58
N ASP A 27 -6.98 -0.59 7.65
CA ASP A 27 -6.41 0.74 7.55
C ASP A 27 -5.67 1.13 8.83
N SER A 28 -4.72 2.05 8.70
CA SER A 28 -3.98 2.60 9.83
C SER A 28 -3.72 4.09 9.62
N GLN A 29 -3.67 4.84 10.73
CA GLN A 29 -3.37 6.27 10.66
C GLN A 29 -1.96 6.47 10.11
N GLY A 30 -1.83 7.41 9.15
CA GLY A 30 -0.56 7.67 8.45
C GLY A 30 -0.46 7.05 7.05
N MET A 31 -1.37 6.14 6.65
CA MET A 31 -1.40 5.63 5.28
C MET A 31 -1.55 6.75 4.24
N ASN A 32 -2.37 7.77 4.51
CA ASN A 32 -2.49 8.94 3.64
C ASN A 32 -1.18 9.73 3.48
N ALA A 33 -0.37 9.81 4.54
CA ALA A 33 0.93 10.44 4.49
C ALA A 33 1.91 9.64 3.62
N ALA A 34 1.88 8.30 3.72
CA ALA A 34 2.66 7.40 2.87
C ALA A 34 2.25 7.52 1.40
N VAL A 35 0.95 7.43 1.09
CA VAL A 35 0.42 7.62 -0.27
C VAL A 35 0.87 8.97 -0.85
N ARG A 36 0.77 10.05 -0.07
CA ARG A 36 1.24 11.38 -0.51
C ARG A 36 2.73 11.41 -0.80
N ALA A 37 3.55 10.80 0.07
CA ALA A 37 5.00 10.78 -0.11
C ALA A 37 5.37 10.05 -1.42
N VAL A 38 4.76 8.90 -1.66
CA VAL A 38 4.96 8.10 -2.88
C VAL A 38 4.57 8.89 -4.12
N VAL A 39 3.37 9.49 -4.15
CA VAL A 39 2.91 10.26 -5.31
C VAL A 39 3.80 11.46 -5.60
N ARG A 40 4.10 12.27 -4.58
CA ARG A 40 4.92 13.47 -4.77
C ARG A 40 6.34 13.13 -5.22
N MET A 41 6.93 12.09 -4.64
CA MET A 41 8.27 11.65 -5.02
C MET A 41 8.30 11.09 -6.44
N ALA A 42 7.33 10.25 -6.80
CA ALA A 42 7.26 9.68 -8.14
C ALA A 42 7.01 10.77 -9.22
N ILE A 43 6.16 11.78 -8.94
CA ILE A 43 5.99 12.93 -9.83
C ILE A 43 7.30 13.74 -9.95
N TYR A 44 8.02 13.95 -8.85
CA TYR A 44 9.32 14.61 -8.87
C TYR A 44 10.35 13.87 -9.76
N LEU A 45 10.30 12.54 -9.76
CA LEU A 45 11.13 11.67 -10.62
C LEU A 45 10.62 11.60 -12.07
N GLY A 46 9.49 12.23 -12.41
CA GLY A 46 8.91 12.24 -13.75
C GLY A 46 8.09 10.99 -14.11
N CYS A 47 7.78 10.14 -13.13
CA CYS A 47 6.92 8.97 -13.33
C CYS A 47 5.47 9.39 -13.57
N LYS A 48 4.72 8.55 -14.30
CA LYS A 48 3.25 8.59 -14.30
C LYS A 48 2.76 7.77 -13.11
N VAL A 49 1.96 8.38 -12.24
CA VAL A 49 1.54 7.75 -10.98
C VAL A 49 0.05 7.46 -11.03
N PHE A 50 -0.35 6.30 -10.55
CA PHE A 50 -1.75 5.88 -10.48
C PHE A 50 -2.13 5.51 -9.04
N PHE A 51 -3.34 5.89 -8.65
CA PHE A 51 -4.01 5.27 -7.51
C PHE A 51 -4.69 3.99 -7.97
N ILE A 52 -4.69 2.97 -7.12
CA ILE A 52 -5.62 1.86 -7.23
C ILE A 52 -6.54 1.94 -6.01
N LYS A 53 -7.82 2.19 -6.26
CA LYS A 53 -8.84 2.30 -5.24
C LYS A 53 -9.19 0.93 -4.67
N GLU A 54 -9.65 0.87 -3.43
CA GLU A 54 -10.13 -0.37 -2.80
C GLU A 54 -9.09 -1.52 -2.82
N GLY A 55 -7.80 -1.17 -2.78
CA GLY A 55 -6.70 -2.12 -2.72
C GLY A 55 -6.66 -3.12 -3.88
N TYR A 56 -6.55 -4.41 -3.56
CA TYR A 56 -6.53 -5.47 -4.57
C TYR A 56 -7.85 -5.59 -5.34
N GLN A 57 -8.98 -5.22 -4.74
CA GLN A 57 -10.27 -5.31 -5.43
C GLN A 57 -10.30 -4.37 -6.63
N GLY A 58 -9.96 -3.10 -6.45
CA GLY A 58 -9.90 -2.18 -7.58
C GLY A 58 -8.81 -2.51 -8.59
N MET A 59 -7.76 -3.24 -8.19
CA MET A 59 -6.77 -3.77 -9.12
C MET A 59 -7.40 -4.81 -10.06
N VAL A 60 -8.19 -5.73 -9.51
CA VAL A 60 -8.91 -6.78 -10.25
C VAL A 60 -10.00 -6.17 -11.14
N ASP A 61 -10.80 -5.27 -10.58
CA ASP A 61 -11.91 -4.61 -11.29
C ASP A 61 -11.39 -3.74 -12.44
N GLY A 62 -10.27 -3.06 -12.25
CA GLY A 62 -9.70 -2.15 -13.24
C GLY A 62 -10.60 -0.94 -13.49
N GLY A 63 -10.64 -0.46 -14.74
CA GLY A 63 -11.48 0.68 -15.12
C GLY A 63 -11.20 1.92 -14.26
N ASP A 64 -12.26 2.55 -13.75
CA ASP A 64 -12.20 3.78 -12.94
C ASP A 64 -11.60 3.57 -11.55
N ASN A 65 -11.35 2.33 -11.13
CA ASN A 65 -10.63 2.08 -9.88
C ASN A 65 -9.14 2.37 -10.01
N ILE A 66 -8.60 2.46 -11.23
CA ILE A 66 -7.22 2.88 -11.46
C ILE A 66 -7.24 4.30 -12.03
N GLU A 67 -6.74 5.28 -11.29
CA GLU A 67 -6.83 6.70 -11.68
C GLU A 67 -5.45 7.35 -11.66
N GLU A 68 -5.15 8.19 -12.65
CA GLU A 68 -3.88 8.92 -12.67
C GLU A 68 -3.87 9.97 -11.54
N ALA A 69 -2.85 9.90 -10.68
CA ALA A 69 -2.64 10.83 -9.59
C ALA A 69 -1.84 12.04 -10.08
N ASN A 70 -2.18 13.22 -9.56
CA ASN A 70 -1.48 14.46 -9.84
C ASN A 70 -1.04 15.13 -8.53
N TRP A 71 -0.33 16.26 -8.63
CA TRP A 71 0.19 16.92 -7.42
C TRP A 71 -0.93 17.37 -6.46
N SER A 72 -2.05 17.83 -7.01
CA SER A 72 -3.24 18.25 -6.25
C SER A 72 -4.00 17.07 -5.63
N SER A 73 -4.00 15.88 -6.23
CA SER A 73 -4.79 14.74 -5.78
C SER A 73 -4.37 14.21 -4.40
N VAL A 74 -3.13 14.51 -3.98
CA VAL A 74 -2.60 14.20 -2.64
C VAL A 74 -2.44 15.45 -1.75
N SER A 75 -3.16 16.52 -2.06
CA SER A 75 -3.21 17.71 -1.21
C SER A 75 -4.29 17.55 -0.13
N SER A 76 -4.03 18.08 1.06
CA SER A 76 -4.97 18.03 2.19
C SER A 76 -5.39 16.62 2.63
N ILE A 77 -4.51 15.62 2.48
CA ILE A 77 -4.76 14.25 2.94
C ILE A 77 -3.91 13.82 4.14
N ILE A 78 -2.80 14.52 4.46
CA ILE A 78 -1.86 14.10 5.53
C ILE A 78 -2.56 13.97 6.90
N HIS A 79 -3.44 14.91 7.23
CA HIS A 79 -4.12 14.95 8.52
C HIS A 79 -5.35 14.04 8.60
N LYS A 80 -5.73 13.37 7.50
CA LYS A 80 -6.90 12.51 7.48
C LYS A 80 -6.54 11.12 7.99
N GLY A 81 -7.39 10.56 8.85
CA GLY A 81 -7.32 9.16 9.27
C GLY A 81 -7.63 8.19 8.13
N GLY A 82 -7.33 6.92 8.35
CA GLY A 82 -7.54 5.83 7.38
C GLY A 82 -6.82 6.06 6.05
N THR A 83 -7.49 5.70 4.94
CA THR A 83 -6.97 5.86 3.58
C THR A 83 -7.99 6.52 2.65
N VAL A 84 -7.58 7.57 1.93
CA VAL A 84 -8.42 8.29 0.96
C VAL A 84 -8.65 7.51 -0.34
N ILE A 85 -7.88 6.45 -0.59
CA ILE A 85 -8.04 5.58 -1.76
C ILE A 85 -8.74 4.26 -1.41
N GLY A 86 -9.23 4.12 -0.18
CA GLY A 86 -9.96 2.93 0.25
C GLY A 86 -9.06 1.71 0.47
N SER A 87 -9.61 0.73 1.17
CA SER A 87 -8.94 -0.55 1.42
C SER A 87 -10.00 -1.62 1.55
N ALA A 88 -10.03 -2.53 0.58
CA ALA A 88 -10.97 -3.65 0.58
C ALA A 88 -10.23 -4.99 0.67
N ARG A 89 -10.82 -5.93 1.40
CA ARG A 89 -10.42 -7.34 1.33
C ARG A 89 -10.89 -7.89 -0.02
N CYS A 90 -9.99 -8.45 -0.79
CA CYS A 90 -10.31 -9.04 -2.09
C CYS A 90 -10.15 -10.56 -2.03
N MET A 91 -11.26 -11.28 -2.18
CA MET A 91 -11.23 -12.75 -2.26
C MET A 91 -10.81 -13.20 -3.65
N ASP A 92 -11.19 -12.47 -4.70
CA ASP A 92 -10.85 -12.80 -6.09
C ASP A 92 -9.33 -12.81 -6.32
N PHE A 93 -8.57 -11.95 -5.62
CA PHE A 93 -7.11 -11.92 -5.73
C PHE A 93 -6.41 -13.14 -5.13
N LYS A 94 -7.10 -13.92 -4.29
CA LYS A 94 -6.60 -15.22 -3.83
C LYS A 94 -6.64 -16.26 -4.94
N GLU A 95 -7.57 -16.11 -5.87
CA GLU A 95 -7.67 -16.95 -7.05
C GLU A 95 -6.76 -16.44 -8.17
N ARG A 96 -6.25 -17.38 -8.97
CA ARG A 96 -5.36 -17.06 -10.09
C ARG A 96 -6.06 -16.21 -11.16
N THR A 97 -7.36 -16.41 -11.36
CA THR A 97 -8.20 -15.66 -12.31
C THR A 97 -8.30 -14.17 -11.97
N GLY A 98 -8.41 -13.85 -10.68
CA GLY A 98 -8.37 -12.46 -10.20
C GLY A 98 -7.00 -11.83 -10.42
N ARG A 99 -5.92 -12.55 -10.07
CA ARG A 99 -4.54 -12.08 -10.34
C ARG A 99 -4.27 -11.86 -11.83
N LEU A 100 -4.79 -12.73 -12.70
CA LEU A 100 -4.68 -12.58 -14.15
C LEU A 100 -5.42 -11.32 -14.64
N SER A 101 -6.60 -11.05 -14.10
CA SER A 101 -7.37 -9.83 -14.41
C SER A 101 -6.63 -8.57 -13.95
N ALA A 102 -6.09 -8.58 -12.72
CA ALA A 102 -5.26 -7.52 -12.19
C ALA A 102 -4.02 -7.26 -13.07
N ALA A 103 -3.28 -8.31 -13.45
CA ALA A 103 -2.12 -8.18 -14.34
C ALA A 103 -2.48 -7.56 -15.69
N CYS A 104 -3.61 -7.97 -16.28
CA CYS A 104 -4.13 -7.38 -17.52
C CYS A 104 -4.36 -5.87 -17.39
N ASN A 105 -5.00 -5.44 -16.29
CA ASN A 105 -5.32 -4.04 -16.06
C ASN A 105 -4.07 -3.17 -15.87
N LEU A 106 -3.07 -3.69 -15.16
CA LEU A 106 -1.79 -3.01 -14.95
C LEU A 106 -1.01 -2.85 -16.27
N VAL A 107 -0.92 -3.92 -17.06
CA VAL A 107 -0.21 -3.92 -18.36
C VAL A 107 -0.84 -2.93 -19.34
N LYS A 108 -2.18 -2.91 -19.45
CA LYS A 108 -2.91 -1.99 -20.33
C LYS A 108 -2.65 -0.52 -20.00
N ARG A 109 -2.34 -0.20 -18.74
CA ARG A 109 -2.00 1.15 -18.27
C ARG A 109 -0.49 1.41 -18.24
N GLY A 110 0.32 0.43 -18.62
CA GLY A 110 1.79 0.51 -18.60
C GLY A 110 2.38 0.63 -17.19
N ILE A 111 1.72 0.03 -16.20
CA ILE A 111 2.14 0.02 -14.80
C ILE A 111 2.99 -1.22 -14.56
N THR A 112 4.25 -1.04 -14.17
CA THR A 112 5.17 -2.13 -13.78
C THR A 112 5.84 -1.91 -12.44
N ASN A 113 5.52 -0.80 -11.77
CA ASN A 113 6.06 -0.48 -10.45
C ASN A 113 4.87 -0.34 -9.50
N LEU A 114 4.81 -1.20 -8.48
CA LEU A 114 3.75 -1.20 -7.49
C LEU A 114 4.31 -0.82 -6.13
N VAL A 115 3.60 0.07 -5.44
CA VAL A 115 3.83 0.38 -4.03
C VAL A 115 2.61 -0.07 -3.24
N VAL A 116 2.82 -1.06 -2.40
CA VAL A 116 1.77 -1.67 -1.57
C VAL A 116 1.91 -1.13 -0.16
N ILE A 117 0.85 -0.50 0.37
CA ILE A 117 0.80 -0.03 1.75
C ILE A 117 -0.22 -0.89 2.50
N GLY A 118 0.22 -1.67 3.49
CA GLY A 118 -0.68 -2.56 4.21
C GLY A 118 0.03 -3.46 5.21
N GLY A 119 -0.73 -4.35 5.83
CA GLY A 119 -0.20 -5.33 6.78
C GLY A 119 0.39 -6.58 6.11
N ASP A 120 0.76 -7.56 6.95
CA ASP A 120 1.42 -8.82 6.54
C ASP A 120 0.73 -9.54 5.38
N GLY A 121 -0.59 -9.78 5.48
CA GLY A 121 -1.34 -10.47 4.42
C GLY A 121 -1.30 -9.75 3.06
N SER A 122 -1.30 -8.41 3.07
CA SER A 122 -1.22 -7.61 1.86
C SER A 122 0.15 -7.73 1.19
N LEU A 123 1.22 -7.72 1.99
CA LEU A 123 2.60 -7.83 1.51
C LEU A 123 2.93 -9.26 1.04
N THR A 124 2.40 -10.26 1.72
CA THR A 124 2.48 -11.67 1.29
C THR A 124 1.81 -11.88 -0.07
N GLY A 125 0.60 -11.33 -0.25
CA GLY A 125 -0.09 -11.37 -1.54
C GLY A 125 0.68 -10.68 -2.66
N ALA A 126 1.36 -9.57 -2.35
CA ALA A 126 2.19 -8.85 -3.32
C ALA A 126 3.41 -9.70 -3.74
N ASN A 127 4.08 -10.35 -2.78
CA ASN A 127 5.21 -11.22 -3.08
C ASN A 127 4.80 -12.41 -3.98
N LEU A 128 3.67 -13.06 -3.68
CA LEU A 128 3.12 -14.10 -4.54
C LEU A 128 2.84 -13.59 -5.96
N PHE A 129 2.19 -12.42 -6.07
CA PHE A 129 1.88 -11.82 -7.35
C PHE A 129 3.13 -11.53 -8.20
N ARG A 130 4.23 -11.07 -7.57
CA ARG A 130 5.52 -10.88 -8.24
C ARG A 130 6.12 -12.19 -8.74
N GLN A 131 6.05 -13.25 -7.95
CA GLN A 131 6.59 -14.57 -8.32
C GLN A 131 5.82 -15.18 -9.51
N GLU A 132 4.50 -14.99 -9.54
CA GLU A 132 3.64 -15.51 -10.60
C GLU A 132 3.61 -14.63 -11.85
N TRP A 133 4.17 -13.41 -11.82
CA TRP A 133 4.01 -12.39 -12.85
C TRP A 133 4.32 -12.88 -14.27
N SER A 134 5.46 -13.55 -14.47
CA SER A 134 5.87 -14.07 -15.78
C SER A 134 4.86 -15.07 -16.33
N SER A 135 4.41 -16.00 -15.48
CA SER A 135 3.43 -17.03 -15.83
C SER A 135 2.07 -16.41 -16.17
N LEU A 136 1.65 -15.37 -15.46
CA LEU A 136 0.41 -14.63 -15.76
C LEU A 136 0.49 -13.92 -17.11
N LEU A 137 1.64 -13.33 -17.45
CA LEU A 137 1.83 -12.68 -18.76
C LEU A 137 1.79 -13.67 -19.92
N ASP A 138 2.38 -14.86 -19.76
CA ASP A 138 2.35 -15.90 -20.80
C ASP A 138 0.91 -16.41 -21.04
N GLU A 139 0.12 -16.52 -19.98
CA GLU A 139 -1.30 -16.87 -20.03
C GLU A 139 -2.14 -15.77 -20.72
N LEU A 140 -1.85 -14.50 -20.42
CA LEU A 140 -2.49 -13.34 -21.08
C LEU A 140 -2.15 -13.25 -22.57
N LEU A 141 -0.94 -13.67 -22.95
CA LEU A 141 -0.51 -13.73 -24.36
C LEU A 141 -1.24 -14.87 -25.10
N THR A 142 -1.39 -16.03 -24.46
CA THR A 142 -2.12 -17.18 -25.03
C THR A 142 -3.60 -16.85 -25.23
N THR A 143 -4.21 -16.14 -24.29
CA THR A 143 -5.61 -15.68 -24.36
C THR A 143 -5.81 -14.44 -25.23
N SER A 144 -4.76 -13.95 -25.92
CA SER A 144 -4.78 -12.76 -26.79
C SER A 144 -5.28 -11.49 -26.10
N ARG A 145 -5.10 -11.36 -24.79
CA ARG A 145 -5.47 -10.16 -24.02
C ARG A 145 -4.38 -9.09 -24.02
N ILE A 146 -3.14 -9.48 -24.35
CA ILE A 146 -1.97 -8.60 -24.48
C ILE A 146 -1.16 -8.96 -25.73
N ASN A 147 -0.41 -8.00 -26.25
CA ASN A 147 0.47 -8.19 -27.39
C ASN A 147 1.87 -8.66 -26.97
N LYS A 148 2.61 -9.30 -27.88
CA LYS A 148 3.99 -9.74 -27.64
C LYS A 148 4.92 -8.58 -27.24
N THR A 149 4.72 -7.41 -27.84
CA THR A 149 5.48 -6.19 -27.52
C THR A 149 5.21 -5.68 -26.11
N GLU A 150 3.95 -5.75 -25.64
CA GLU A 150 3.57 -5.37 -24.28
C GLU A 150 4.16 -6.33 -23.25
N ARG A 151 4.09 -7.63 -23.55
CA ARG A 151 4.71 -8.66 -22.71
C ARG A 151 6.21 -8.42 -22.53
N GLU A 152 6.94 -8.14 -23.60
CA GLU A 152 8.38 -7.86 -23.53
C GLU A 152 8.68 -6.56 -22.79
N LYS A 153 7.90 -5.50 -23.04
CA LYS A 153 8.08 -4.19 -22.39
C LYS A 153 7.80 -4.24 -20.88
N TYR A 154 6.82 -5.04 -20.46
CA TYR A 154 6.34 -5.11 -19.08
C TYR A 154 6.67 -6.45 -18.40
N ALA A 155 7.73 -7.13 -18.86
CA ALA A 155 8.11 -8.46 -18.40
C ALA A 155 8.48 -8.52 -16.90
N HIS A 156 8.93 -7.41 -16.32
CA HIS A 156 9.35 -7.33 -14.94
C HIS A 156 8.42 -6.44 -14.11
N LEU A 157 7.93 -6.99 -13.00
CA LEU A 157 7.16 -6.28 -12.00
C LEU A 157 8.06 -5.91 -10.81
N ASN A 158 8.19 -4.62 -10.56
CA ASN A 158 8.86 -4.09 -9.37
C ASN A 158 7.81 -3.85 -8.29
N ILE A 159 8.04 -4.39 -7.09
CA ILE A 159 7.15 -4.20 -5.95
C ILE A 159 7.94 -3.65 -4.78
N VAL A 160 7.39 -2.62 -4.14
CA VAL A 160 7.85 -2.10 -2.85
C VAL A 160 6.70 -2.20 -1.85
N GLY A 161 6.99 -2.75 -0.68
CA GLY A 161 6.06 -2.84 0.43
C GLY A 161 6.33 -1.78 1.51
N MET A 162 5.28 -1.17 2.03
CA MET A 162 5.31 -0.36 3.25
C MET A 162 4.34 -0.95 4.26
N VAL A 163 4.79 -1.12 5.49
CA VAL A 163 3.97 -1.76 6.52
C VAL A 163 3.05 -0.74 7.17
N GLY A 164 1.76 -0.84 6.86
CA GLY A 164 0.68 -0.11 7.53
C GLY A 164 -0.12 -1.05 8.41
N SER A 165 0.10 -0.97 9.72
CA SER A 165 -0.53 -1.79 10.75
C SER A 165 -0.52 -1.01 12.06
N ILE A 166 -1.54 -1.19 12.90
CA ILE A 166 -1.52 -0.68 14.27
C ILE A 166 -0.82 -1.67 15.22
N ASP A 167 -0.77 -2.95 14.85
CA ASP A 167 -0.40 -4.06 15.73
C ASP A 167 1.13 -4.18 15.91
N ASN A 168 1.94 -3.49 15.09
CA ASN A 168 3.41 -3.65 15.02
C ASN A 168 3.85 -5.12 14.85
N ASP A 169 3.13 -5.84 13.98
CA ASP A 169 3.17 -7.30 13.85
C ASP A 169 4.04 -7.80 12.69
N PHE A 170 4.82 -6.92 12.05
CA PHE A 170 5.64 -7.30 10.89
C PHE A 170 7.13 -7.40 11.25
N CYS A 171 7.67 -8.61 11.20
CA CYS A 171 9.08 -8.85 11.46
C CYS A 171 9.98 -8.11 10.47
N GLY A 172 11.05 -7.47 10.96
CA GLY A 172 12.04 -6.77 10.14
C GLY A 172 11.86 -5.25 10.08
N THR A 173 10.84 -4.69 10.72
CA THR A 173 10.74 -3.26 11.02
C THR A 173 10.64 -3.05 12.53
N ASP A 174 11.22 -1.98 13.04
CA ASP A 174 11.11 -1.62 14.47
C ASP A 174 9.71 -1.04 14.79
N MET A 175 9.10 -0.37 13.80
CA MET A 175 7.80 0.29 13.91
C MET A 175 6.98 0.14 12.62
N THR A 176 5.66 -0.04 12.76
CA THR A 176 4.71 0.01 11.65
C THR A 176 3.93 1.32 11.60
N ILE A 177 3.53 1.74 10.39
CA ILE A 177 2.76 2.97 10.20
C ILE A 177 1.39 2.79 10.86
N GLY A 178 1.13 3.57 11.91
CA GLY A 178 -0.15 3.60 12.63
C GLY A 178 -0.06 3.18 14.09
N THR A 179 0.98 2.44 14.50
CA THR A 179 1.15 1.95 15.88
C THR A 179 1.16 3.09 16.90
N ASP A 180 1.97 4.12 16.69
CA ASP A 180 2.05 5.28 17.60
C ASP A 180 0.71 6.02 17.72
N SER A 181 0.00 6.19 16.59
CA SER A 181 -1.33 6.80 16.59
C SER A 181 -2.37 5.96 17.32
N ALA A 182 -2.30 4.63 17.20
CA ALA A 182 -3.17 3.73 17.96
C ALA A 182 -2.86 3.77 19.46
N LEU A 183 -1.59 3.76 19.84
CA LEU A 183 -1.15 3.91 21.23
C LEU A 183 -1.64 5.24 21.83
N HIS A 184 -1.55 6.33 21.07
CA HIS A 184 -2.05 7.63 21.51
C HIS A 184 -3.56 7.60 21.81
N ARG A 185 -4.35 6.89 20.99
CA ARG A 185 -5.80 6.68 21.26
C ARG A 185 -6.06 5.80 22.48
N ILE A 186 -5.22 4.79 22.73
CA ILE A 186 -5.31 3.95 23.94
C ILE A 186 -5.01 4.81 25.18
N MET A 187 -3.96 5.62 25.15
CA MET A 187 -3.60 6.53 26.26
C MET A 187 -4.71 7.55 26.54
N ASP A 188 -5.29 8.17 25.51
CA ASP A 188 -6.40 9.11 25.67
C ASP A 188 -7.60 8.45 26.39
N ALA A 189 -7.90 7.20 26.05
CA ALA A 189 -8.99 6.44 26.68
C ALA A 189 -8.68 6.07 28.14
N ILE A 190 -7.42 5.69 28.44
CA ILE A 190 -6.97 5.41 29.80
C ILE A 190 -7.11 6.68 30.64
N ASP A 191 -6.56 7.81 30.19
CA ASP A 191 -6.57 9.08 30.90
C ASP A 191 -7.99 9.55 31.23
N ALA A 192 -8.94 9.33 30.32
CA ALA A 192 -10.35 9.63 30.55
C ALA A 192 -10.97 8.81 31.70
N ILE A 193 -10.50 7.58 31.93
CA ILE A 193 -11.05 6.65 32.93
C ILE A 193 -10.31 6.74 34.28
N VAL A 194 -9.03 7.14 34.30
CA VAL A 194 -8.21 7.19 35.53
C VAL A 194 -8.87 8.00 36.65
N SER A 195 -9.44 9.16 36.31
CA SER A 195 -10.07 10.06 37.30
C SER A 195 -11.25 9.40 38.05
N THR A 196 -12.08 8.62 37.35
CA THR A 196 -13.23 7.91 37.95
C THR A 196 -12.78 6.64 38.68
N ALA A 197 -11.75 5.96 38.18
CA ALA A 197 -11.15 4.80 38.85
C ALA A 197 -10.61 5.17 40.24
N TYR A 198 -9.89 6.30 40.33
CA TYR A 198 -9.35 6.80 41.59
C TYR A 198 -10.46 7.25 42.55
N SER A 199 -11.45 8.00 42.05
CA SER A 199 -12.51 8.58 42.89
C SER A 199 -13.42 7.53 43.54
N HIS A 200 -13.66 6.41 42.85
CA HIS A 200 -14.57 5.35 43.33
C HIS A 200 -13.86 4.04 43.69
N GLN A 201 -12.53 4.02 43.73
CA GLN A 201 -11.73 2.82 44.00
C GLN A 201 -12.14 1.63 43.12
N ARG A 202 -12.31 1.87 41.82
CA ARG A 202 -12.74 0.86 40.85
C ARG A 202 -11.55 0.26 40.11
N THR A 203 -11.63 -1.04 39.84
CA THR A 203 -10.75 -1.72 38.89
C THR A 203 -11.43 -1.75 37.52
N PHE A 204 -10.72 -1.28 36.49
CA PHE A 204 -11.16 -1.37 35.10
C PHE A 204 -10.29 -2.38 34.36
N ILE A 205 -10.91 -3.14 33.46
CA ILE A 205 -10.22 -4.02 32.51
C ILE A 205 -10.47 -3.40 31.13
N MET A 206 -9.39 -3.09 30.41
CA MET A 206 -9.44 -2.53 29.06
C MET A 206 -8.88 -3.54 28.08
N GLU A 207 -9.71 -3.95 27.12
CA GLU A 207 -9.29 -4.77 25.99
C GLU A 207 -8.86 -3.84 24.86
N VAL A 208 -7.64 -4.03 24.35
CA VAL A 208 -7.09 -3.27 23.22
C VAL A 208 -6.91 -4.18 22.00
N MET A 209 -6.74 -3.56 20.82
CA MET A 209 -6.41 -4.28 19.59
C MET A 209 -4.99 -4.88 19.66
N GLY A 210 -4.54 -5.57 18.63
CA GLY A 210 -3.24 -6.28 18.64
C GLY A 210 -3.29 -7.63 17.93
N ARG A 211 -4.49 -8.18 17.71
CA ARG A 211 -4.73 -9.50 17.08
C ARG A 211 -3.93 -10.63 17.73
N HIS A 212 -2.75 -10.93 17.21
CA HIS A 212 -1.83 -11.98 17.69
C HIS A 212 -0.50 -11.40 18.20
N CYS A 213 -0.43 -10.08 18.35
CA CYS A 213 0.72 -9.30 18.79
C CYS A 213 0.34 -8.50 20.06
N GLY A 214 1.16 -8.58 21.10
CA GLY A 214 0.95 -7.86 22.36
C GLY A 214 1.63 -6.49 22.42
N TYR A 215 2.14 -5.94 21.29
CA TYR A 215 2.95 -4.72 21.31
C TYR A 215 2.19 -3.49 21.82
N VAL A 216 0.89 -3.40 21.52
CA VAL A 216 0.03 -2.27 21.89
C VAL A 216 -0.74 -2.51 23.21
N CYS A 217 -0.53 -3.66 23.85
CA CYS A 217 -1.15 -4.05 25.12
C CYS A 217 -0.40 -3.54 26.35
#